data_AF-A0A6J4PNV0-F1
#
_entry.id   AF-A0A6J4PNV0-F1
#
_cell.length_a   1.000
_cell.length_b   1.000
_cell.length_c   1.000
_cell.angle_alpha   90.00
_cell.angle_beta   90.00
_cell.angle_gamma   90.00
#
_symmetry.space_group_name_H-M   'P 1'
#
loop_
_entity.id
_entity.type
_entity.pdbx_description
1 polymer ?
#
loop_
_entity_poly.entity_id
_entity_poly.type
_entity_poly.pdbx_seq_one_letter_code
_entity_poly.pdbx_strand_id
1 'polypeptide(L)'
;MRSGEGLPVKYGFTGHETFPFRYTWLPKGIGALPEHPDLFGRDDALVTLGVGKNMVKSMRHWCTATGTVERLDRKGRMKVTDLGRSLFGDGGWDPFLEDPGTLWLLHWRLVSRPNPASTWHLAFTRWRTDRFVREELVEWLSGFARRVSGSRPTPSSLRRDVDVFIRTYAPAQAKRERPVEDTFDCPLVELGLLIETERGVYRFARGPKPTLPDGIFASALI
;
A
#
# COMPACT_ATOMS: atom_id res chain seq x y z
N MET A 1 33.80 6.00 -21.23
CA MET A 1 32.90 6.80 -20.37
C MET A 1 31.94 5.87 -19.66
N ARG A 2 32.21 5.53 -18.39
CA ARG A 2 31.27 4.82 -17.50
C ARG A 2 30.65 5.87 -16.59
N SER A 3 29.37 6.14 -16.74
CA SER A 3 28.64 7.03 -15.84
C SER A 3 27.14 6.81 -16.05
N GLY A 4 26.58 5.91 -15.24
CA GLY A 4 25.17 5.58 -15.22
C GLY A 4 24.86 4.42 -14.26
N GLU A 5 25.65 4.24 -13.20
CA GLU A 5 25.21 3.39 -12.10
C GLU A 5 24.17 4.20 -11.31
N GLY A 6 22.90 4.04 -11.71
CA GLY A 6 21.78 4.49 -10.90
C GLY A 6 21.91 3.88 -9.51
N LEU A 7 21.60 4.67 -8.47
CA LEU A 7 21.60 4.19 -7.09
C LEU A 7 20.82 2.87 -7.01
N PRO A 8 21.31 1.87 -6.24
CA PRO A 8 20.66 0.57 -6.16
C PRO A 8 19.21 0.75 -5.68
N VAL A 9 18.28 0.12 -6.39
CA VAL A 9 16.86 0.16 -6.04
C VAL A 9 16.67 -0.41 -4.64
N LYS A 10 16.14 0.42 -3.73
CA LYS A 10 15.83 0.00 -2.38
C LYS A 10 14.51 -0.76 -2.35
N TYR A 11 14.49 -1.87 -1.62
CA TYR A 11 13.29 -2.66 -1.35
C TYR A 11 13.00 -2.66 0.16
N GLY A 12 11.77 -2.28 0.51
CA GLY A 12 11.21 -2.34 1.86
C GLY A 12 10.20 -3.48 2.00
N PHE A 13 10.31 -4.24 3.08
CA PHE A 13 9.32 -5.23 3.51
C PHE A 13 8.86 -4.82 4.90
N THR A 14 7.62 -5.12 5.29
CA THR A 14 6.97 -4.72 6.55
C THR A 14 6.68 -3.21 6.69
N GLY A 15 6.27 -2.78 7.89
CA GLY A 15 5.93 -1.38 8.23
C GLY A 15 4.42 -1.12 8.27
N HIS A 16 3.62 -1.93 7.59
CA HIS A 16 2.16 -1.90 7.63
C HIS A 16 1.57 -2.55 8.90
N GLU A 17 2.39 -3.04 9.85
CA GLU A 17 1.95 -3.64 11.12
C GLU A 17 0.83 -4.70 10.96
N THR A 18 0.88 -5.50 9.89
CA THR A 18 -0.13 -6.52 9.52
C THR A 18 -1.54 -6.01 9.14
N PHE A 19 -1.70 -4.70 8.94
CA PHE A 19 -2.96 -4.09 8.51
C PHE A 19 -2.87 -3.56 7.07
N PRO A 20 -3.84 -3.88 6.20
CA PRO A 20 -4.11 -3.04 5.03
C PRO A 20 -4.71 -1.69 5.48
N PHE A 21 -4.62 -0.66 4.63
CA PHE A 21 -5.29 0.61 4.93
C PHE A 21 -6.79 0.53 4.69
N ARG A 22 -7.54 1.42 5.36
CA ARG A 22 -9.00 1.54 5.28
C ARG A 22 -9.38 2.90 4.68
N TYR A 23 -10.63 3.06 4.21
CA TYR A 23 -11.10 4.29 3.54
C TYR A 23 -10.67 5.58 4.24
N THR A 24 -10.88 5.64 5.57
CA THR A 24 -10.67 6.87 6.33
C THR A 24 -9.20 7.14 6.67
N TRP A 25 -8.28 6.19 6.44
CA TRP A 25 -6.91 6.29 6.95
C TRP A 25 -6.08 7.35 6.23
N LEU A 26 -6.08 7.33 4.89
CA LEU A 26 -5.34 8.31 4.10
C LEU A 26 -5.91 9.73 4.31
N PRO A 27 -7.23 9.96 4.16
CA PRO A 27 -7.84 11.26 4.45
C PRO A 27 -7.52 11.80 5.84
N LYS A 28 -7.73 10.99 6.90
CA LYS A 28 -7.45 11.43 8.29
C LYS A 28 -5.99 11.76 8.51
N GLY A 29 -5.08 10.89 8.04
CA GLY A 29 -3.64 11.12 8.18
C GLY A 29 -3.20 12.40 7.47
N ILE A 30 -3.76 12.68 6.30
CA ILE A 30 -3.44 13.88 5.51
C ILE A 30 -4.05 15.14 6.10
N GLY A 31 -5.29 15.08 6.60
CA GLY A 31 -5.97 16.22 7.21
C GLY A 31 -5.29 16.72 8.49
N ALA A 32 -4.74 15.83 9.31
CA ALA A 32 -4.09 16.21 10.58
C ALA A 32 -2.61 16.61 10.45
N LEU A 33 -1.91 16.22 9.37
CA LEU A 33 -0.47 16.47 9.20
C LEU A 33 -0.05 17.95 9.06
N PRO A 34 -0.83 18.85 8.41
CA PRO A 34 -0.46 20.26 8.30
C PRO A 34 -0.26 20.95 9.65
N GLU A 35 -1.10 20.63 10.63
CA GLU A 35 -1.03 21.17 11.99
C GLU A 35 -0.05 20.40 12.88
N HIS A 36 0.14 19.10 12.60
CA HIS A 36 0.99 18.21 13.37
C HIS A 36 1.98 17.44 12.48
N PRO A 37 3.10 18.06 12.03
CA PRO A 37 4.10 17.36 11.20
C PRO A 37 4.74 16.13 11.88
N ASP A 38 4.65 16.04 13.20
CA ASP A 38 5.10 14.92 14.03
C ASP A 38 3.99 13.89 14.35
N LEU A 39 2.77 14.05 13.79
CA LEU A 39 1.55 13.28 14.08
C LEU A 39 1.80 11.81 14.43
N PHE A 40 2.45 11.05 13.56
CA PHE A 40 2.64 9.60 13.73
C PHE A 40 3.63 9.19 14.83
N GLY A 41 4.34 10.15 15.43
CA GLY A 41 5.28 9.94 16.53
C GLY A 41 4.78 10.45 17.88
N ARG A 42 3.62 11.10 17.93
CA ARG A 42 3.06 11.65 19.17
C ARG A 42 2.36 10.57 19.99
N ASP A 43 2.35 10.75 21.31
CA ASP A 43 1.66 9.83 22.23
C ASP A 43 0.12 9.93 22.11
N ASP A 44 -0.40 11.11 21.77
CA ASP A 44 -1.83 11.38 21.58
C ASP A 44 -2.35 11.00 20.18
N ALA A 45 -1.48 10.53 19.27
CA ALA A 45 -1.83 10.22 17.88
C ALA A 45 -2.99 9.22 17.74
N LEU A 46 -3.08 8.27 18.68
CA LEU A 46 -4.15 7.27 18.72
C LEU A 46 -5.53 7.91 18.98
N VAL A 47 -5.56 8.98 19.78
CA VAL A 47 -6.77 9.75 20.08
C VAL A 47 -7.10 10.64 18.89
N THR A 48 -6.12 11.38 18.36
CA THR A 48 -6.29 12.28 17.21
C THR A 48 -6.80 11.55 15.97
N LEU A 49 -6.27 10.36 15.69
CA LEU A 49 -6.67 9.56 14.52
C LEU A 49 -7.85 8.62 14.79
N GLY A 50 -8.18 8.39 16.07
CA GLY A 50 -9.21 7.45 16.50
C GLY A 50 -8.89 6.01 16.10
N VAL A 51 -7.63 5.58 16.24
CA VAL A 51 -7.16 4.22 15.89
C VAL A 51 -6.15 3.70 16.90
N GLY A 52 -5.94 2.38 16.94
CA GLY A 52 -4.95 1.77 17.83
C GLY A 52 -3.49 2.14 17.50
N LYS A 53 -2.58 1.98 18.47
CA LYS A 53 -1.14 2.32 18.35
C LYS A 53 -0.45 1.71 17.13
N ASN A 54 -0.72 0.44 16.81
CA ASN A 54 -0.13 -0.23 15.64
C ASN A 54 -0.77 0.27 14.33
N MET A 55 -2.03 0.68 14.36
CA MET A 55 -2.71 1.27 13.20
C MET A 55 -2.16 2.65 12.86
N VAL A 56 -1.75 3.45 13.84
CA VAL A 56 -1.06 4.74 13.59
C VAL A 56 0.22 4.53 12.75
N LYS A 57 1.03 3.53 13.12
CA LYS A 57 2.25 3.18 12.38
C LYS A 57 1.93 2.65 10.97
N SER A 58 0.89 1.83 10.85
CA SER A 58 0.43 1.33 9.55
C SER A 58 -0.10 2.45 8.66
N MET A 59 -0.87 3.39 9.21
CA MET A 59 -1.37 4.57 8.50
C MET A 59 -0.20 5.41 7.96
N ARG A 60 0.84 5.66 8.77
CA ARG A 60 2.08 6.29 8.29
C ARG A 60 2.69 5.54 7.11
N HIS A 61 2.80 4.22 7.21
CA HIS A 61 3.36 3.39 6.15
C HIS A 61 2.56 3.55 4.86
N TRP A 62 1.23 3.45 4.92
CA TRP A 62 0.37 3.52 3.75
C TRP A 62 0.37 4.89 3.08
N CYS A 63 0.26 5.99 3.84
CA CYS A 63 0.38 7.33 3.27
C CYS A 63 1.74 7.58 2.60
N THR A 64 2.81 6.97 3.15
CA THR A 64 4.15 7.03 2.54
C THR A 64 4.23 6.17 1.28
N ALA A 65 3.67 4.96 1.31
CA ALA A 65 3.72 3.99 0.22
C ALA A 65 2.94 4.46 -1.01
N THR A 66 1.77 5.05 -0.82
CA THR A 66 0.97 5.67 -1.89
C THR A 66 1.52 7.04 -2.31
N GLY A 67 2.46 7.60 -1.55
CA GLY A 67 3.12 8.86 -1.88
C GLY A 67 2.29 10.10 -1.71
N THR A 68 1.25 10.02 -0.90
CA THR A 68 0.45 11.17 -0.46
C THR A 68 1.13 11.92 0.69
N VAL A 69 2.09 11.26 1.36
CA VAL A 69 2.90 11.83 2.43
C VAL A 69 4.36 11.47 2.21
N GLU A 70 5.27 12.37 2.58
CA GLU A 70 6.71 12.13 2.54
C GLU A 70 7.41 12.61 3.80
N ARG A 71 8.65 12.15 3.99
CA ARG A 71 9.48 12.54 5.13
C ARG A 71 9.89 14.01 4.98
N LEU A 72 9.59 14.81 5.99
CA LEU A 72 10.03 16.21 6.07
C LEU A 72 11.49 16.29 6.50
N ASP A 73 11.90 15.49 7.48
CA ASP A 73 13.26 15.53 8.02
C ASP A 73 13.77 14.21 8.61
N ARG A 74 15.04 14.22 9.06
CA ARG A 74 15.67 13.08 9.73
C ARG A 74 15.09 12.77 11.11
N LYS A 75 14.40 13.73 11.75
CA LYS A 75 13.74 13.57 13.05
C LYS A 75 12.43 12.79 12.94
N GLY A 76 12.01 12.46 11.72
CA GLY A 76 10.85 11.60 11.48
C GLY A 76 9.54 12.35 11.32
N ARG A 77 9.59 13.70 11.23
CA ARG A 77 8.44 14.50 10.82
C ARG A 77 8.08 14.20 9.38
N MET A 78 6.81 14.34 9.06
CA MET A 78 6.22 14.06 7.76
C MET A 78 5.53 15.33 7.23
N LYS A 79 5.38 15.42 5.91
CA LYS A 79 4.59 16.45 5.25
C LYS A 79 3.72 15.83 4.17
N VAL A 80 2.56 16.44 3.94
CA VAL A 80 1.67 16.08 2.82
C VAL A 80 2.34 16.48 1.51
N THR A 81 2.31 15.59 0.51
CA THR A 81 2.81 15.87 -0.84
C THR A 81 1.79 16.66 -1.66
N ASP A 82 2.18 17.22 -2.81
CA ASP A 82 1.22 17.89 -3.70
C ASP A 82 0.10 16.96 -4.15
N LEU A 83 0.42 15.67 -4.38
CA LEU A 83 -0.58 14.64 -4.66
C LEU A 83 -1.54 14.45 -3.46
N GLY A 84 -0.99 14.30 -2.25
CA GLY A 84 -1.82 14.11 -1.06
C GLY A 84 -2.75 15.30 -0.81
N ARG A 85 -2.27 16.53 -1.02
CA ARG A 85 -3.08 17.75 -0.90
C ARG A 85 -4.13 17.84 -2.01
N SER A 86 -3.77 17.53 -3.24
CA SER A 86 -4.70 17.59 -4.38
C SER A 86 -5.83 16.58 -4.25
N LEU A 87 -5.56 15.39 -3.70
CA LEU A 87 -6.59 14.38 -3.46
C LEU A 87 -7.43 14.68 -2.22
N PHE A 88 -6.78 14.83 -1.06
CA PHE A 88 -7.44 14.77 0.25
C PHE A 88 -7.35 16.06 1.07
N GLY A 89 -6.79 17.14 0.50
CA GLY A 89 -6.79 18.45 1.13
C GLY A 89 -8.18 19.09 1.13
N ASP A 90 -8.28 20.26 1.77
CA ASP A 90 -9.48 21.08 1.70
C ASP A 90 -9.78 21.48 0.25
N GLY A 91 -10.99 21.23 -0.22
CA GLY A 91 -11.37 21.37 -1.63
C GLY A 91 -10.63 20.42 -2.60
N GLY A 92 -10.02 19.34 -2.10
CA GLY A 92 -9.36 18.32 -2.92
C GLY A 92 -10.31 17.59 -3.87
N TRP A 93 -9.74 16.86 -4.83
CA TRP A 93 -10.49 16.14 -5.87
C TRP A 93 -11.36 15.01 -5.32
N ASP A 94 -10.92 14.36 -4.25
CA ASP A 94 -11.66 13.24 -3.63
C ASP A 94 -11.34 13.15 -2.11
N PRO A 95 -11.86 14.08 -1.30
CA PRO A 95 -11.50 14.18 0.13
C PRO A 95 -11.87 12.96 0.96
N PHE A 96 -12.81 12.14 0.50
CA PHE A 96 -13.39 11.02 1.24
C PHE A 96 -13.03 9.65 0.67
N LEU A 97 -12.25 9.58 -0.42
CA LEU A 97 -11.88 8.35 -1.12
C LEU A 97 -13.11 7.59 -1.67
N GLU A 98 -13.97 8.31 -2.38
CA GLU A 98 -15.22 7.79 -2.95
C GLU A 98 -15.12 7.55 -4.46
N ASP A 99 -14.13 8.14 -5.14
CA ASP A 99 -13.95 7.99 -6.58
C ASP A 99 -13.07 6.76 -6.91
N PRO A 100 -13.56 5.78 -7.69
CA PRO A 100 -12.76 4.64 -8.16
C PRO A 100 -11.48 5.04 -8.90
N GLY A 101 -11.46 6.19 -9.58
CA GLY A 101 -10.28 6.77 -10.21
C GLY A 101 -9.16 7.07 -9.22
N THR A 102 -9.50 7.55 -8.02
CA THR A 102 -8.53 7.75 -6.93
C THR A 102 -7.92 6.42 -6.50
N LEU A 103 -8.72 5.35 -6.42
CA LEU A 103 -8.22 4.01 -6.08
C LEU A 103 -7.23 3.50 -7.12
N TRP A 104 -7.51 3.68 -8.41
CA TRP A 104 -6.58 3.36 -9.49
C TRP A 104 -5.28 4.17 -9.41
N LEU A 105 -5.38 5.47 -9.11
CA LEU A 105 -4.21 6.32 -8.93
C LEU A 105 -3.37 5.85 -7.73
N LEU A 106 -3.98 5.58 -6.58
CA LEU A 106 -3.28 5.07 -5.41
C LEU A 106 -2.61 3.71 -5.68
N HIS A 107 -3.29 2.81 -6.38
CA HIS A 107 -2.72 1.54 -6.83
C HIS A 107 -1.49 1.78 -7.71
N TRP A 108 -1.59 2.66 -8.72
CA TRP A 108 -0.47 3.01 -9.58
C TRP A 108 0.71 3.55 -8.77
N ARG A 109 0.48 4.48 -7.84
CA ARG A 109 1.55 5.02 -6.98
C ARG A 109 2.20 3.95 -6.11
N LEU A 110 1.41 3.03 -5.58
CA LEU A 110 1.88 1.93 -4.75
C LEU A 110 2.75 0.94 -5.54
N VAL A 111 2.33 0.57 -6.75
CA VAL A 111 3.04 -0.38 -7.60
C VAL A 111 4.26 0.25 -8.27
N SER A 112 4.23 1.54 -8.58
CA SER A 112 5.36 2.25 -9.23
C SER A 112 6.50 2.59 -8.26
N ARG A 113 6.35 2.26 -6.97
CA ARG A 113 7.35 2.54 -5.92
C ARG A 113 7.85 1.22 -5.30
N PRO A 114 9.10 0.80 -5.55
CA PRO A 114 9.64 -0.44 -5.00
C PRO A 114 9.86 -0.39 -3.48
N ASN A 115 9.81 0.79 -2.83
CA ASN A 115 9.92 0.94 -1.39
C ASN A 115 8.96 2.06 -0.92
N PRO A 116 8.26 1.90 0.22
CA PRO A 116 8.42 0.85 1.24
C PRO A 116 7.59 -0.43 1.07
N ALA A 117 6.72 -0.53 0.06
CA ALA A 117 5.81 -1.66 -0.12
C ALA A 117 6.25 -2.60 -1.26
N SER A 118 7.44 -3.20 -1.16
CA SER A 118 8.06 -3.96 -2.27
C SER A 118 7.19 -5.11 -2.78
N THR A 119 6.48 -5.79 -1.89
CA THR A 119 5.64 -6.94 -2.24
C THR A 119 4.60 -6.56 -3.31
N TRP A 120 4.00 -5.38 -3.20
CA TRP A 120 3.03 -4.85 -4.18
C TRP A 120 3.69 -4.59 -5.53
N HIS A 121 4.79 -3.83 -5.52
CA HIS A 121 5.57 -3.56 -6.74
C HIS A 121 5.98 -4.87 -7.44
N LEU A 122 6.59 -5.80 -6.70
CA LEU A 122 7.14 -7.03 -7.27
C LEU A 122 6.05 -7.99 -7.76
N ALA A 123 4.94 -8.12 -7.01
CA ALA A 123 3.84 -8.98 -7.39
C ALA A 123 3.13 -8.51 -8.66
N PHE A 124 2.95 -7.19 -8.86
CA PHE A 124 2.30 -6.68 -10.08
C PHE A 124 3.24 -6.51 -11.27
N THR A 125 4.55 -6.31 -11.07
CA THR A 125 5.47 -5.96 -12.17
C THR A 125 6.49 -7.02 -12.54
N ARG A 126 6.81 -7.95 -11.63
CA ARG A 126 7.92 -8.91 -11.81
C ARG A 126 7.51 -10.36 -11.66
N TRP A 127 6.46 -10.66 -10.90
CA TRP A 127 5.88 -11.99 -10.82
C TRP A 127 5.26 -12.37 -12.17
N ARG A 128 5.58 -13.56 -12.67
CA ARG A 128 5.25 -13.97 -14.06
C ARG A 128 4.07 -14.92 -14.16
N THR A 129 3.61 -15.46 -13.04
CA THR A 129 2.47 -16.39 -13.00
C THR A 129 1.20 -15.62 -12.71
N ASP A 130 0.10 -15.97 -13.35
CA ASP A 130 -1.19 -15.33 -13.11
C ASP A 130 -1.90 -15.90 -11.87
N ARG A 131 -1.63 -17.16 -11.52
CA ARG A 131 -2.14 -17.88 -10.34
C ARG A 131 -1.02 -18.18 -9.35
N PHE A 132 -1.31 -18.13 -8.05
CA PHE A 132 -0.36 -18.50 -6.99
C PHE A 132 -1.08 -18.92 -5.70
N VAL A 133 -0.40 -19.72 -4.88
CA VAL A 133 -0.67 -19.85 -3.44
C VAL A 133 0.30 -18.98 -2.63
N ARG A 134 -0.07 -18.67 -1.38
CA ARG A 134 0.72 -17.76 -0.51
C ARG A 134 2.20 -18.13 -0.45
N GLU A 135 2.49 -19.41 -0.21
CA GLU A 135 3.83 -19.94 0.01
C GLU A 135 4.73 -19.78 -1.23
N GLU A 136 4.18 -19.91 -2.44
CA GLU A 136 4.93 -19.73 -3.69
C GLU A 136 5.42 -18.29 -3.84
N LEU A 137 4.55 -17.31 -3.58
CA LEU A 137 4.92 -15.91 -3.63
C LEU A 137 5.95 -15.56 -2.55
N VAL A 138 5.82 -16.13 -1.34
CA VAL A 138 6.79 -15.94 -0.26
C VAL A 138 8.18 -16.49 -0.63
N GLU A 139 8.23 -17.70 -1.17
CA GLU A 139 9.49 -18.32 -1.58
C GLU A 139 10.17 -17.51 -2.69
N TRP A 140 9.40 -17.07 -3.67
CA TRP A 140 9.93 -16.25 -4.76
C TRP A 140 10.43 -14.88 -4.29
N LEU A 141 9.67 -14.18 -3.42
CA LEU A 141 10.12 -12.91 -2.82
C LEU A 141 11.40 -13.09 -2.02
N SER A 142 11.54 -14.19 -1.27
CA SER A 142 12.76 -14.54 -0.55
C SER A 142 13.94 -14.76 -1.50
N GLY A 143 13.73 -15.49 -2.59
CA GLY A 143 14.72 -15.65 -3.66
C GLY A 143 15.09 -14.34 -4.36
N PHE A 144 14.12 -13.45 -4.59
CA PHE A 144 14.35 -12.13 -5.18
C PHE A 144 15.16 -11.22 -4.25
N ALA A 145 14.74 -11.07 -3.00
CA ALA A 145 15.41 -10.20 -2.02
C ALA A 145 16.87 -10.61 -1.81
N ARG A 146 17.15 -11.92 -1.66
CA ARG A 146 18.52 -12.44 -1.53
C ARG A 146 19.44 -12.07 -2.71
N ARG A 147 18.88 -11.92 -3.92
CA ARG A 147 19.65 -11.62 -5.14
C ARG A 147 19.88 -10.12 -5.35
N VAL A 148 18.91 -9.28 -5.02
CA VAL A 148 18.87 -7.88 -5.53
C VAL A 148 18.93 -6.83 -4.43
N SER A 149 18.34 -7.06 -3.25
CA SER A 149 18.11 -5.98 -2.29
C SER A 149 19.21 -5.81 -1.25
N GLY A 150 20.16 -6.75 -1.15
CA GLY A 150 21.12 -6.83 -0.04
C GLY A 150 20.48 -7.07 1.35
N SER A 151 19.17 -6.88 1.47
CA SER A 151 18.35 -7.17 2.63
C SER A 151 17.89 -8.63 2.62
N ARG A 152 17.87 -9.25 3.81
CA ARG A 152 17.39 -10.62 4.01
C ARG A 152 16.16 -10.58 4.90
N PRO A 153 14.98 -10.19 4.39
CA PRO A 153 13.75 -10.24 5.17
C PRO A 153 13.51 -11.67 5.66
N THR A 154 13.03 -11.80 6.90
CA THR A 154 12.76 -13.13 7.46
C THR A 154 11.56 -13.77 6.73
N PRO A 155 11.49 -15.12 6.67
CA PRO A 155 10.32 -15.80 6.12
C PRO A 155 9.00 -15.39 6.79
N SER A 156 9.04 -15.13 8.10
CA SER A 156 7.87 -14.64 8.85
C SER A 156 7.43 -13.24 8.43
N SER A 157 8.38 -12.34 8.13
CA SER A 157 8.08 -10.99 7.64
C SER A 157 7.47 -11.05 6.25
N LEU A 158 8.05 -11.84 5.34
CA LEU A 158 7.50 -12.03 3.99
C LEU A 158 6.09 -12.66 4.01
N ARG A 159 5.84 -13.62 4.90
CA ARG A 159 4.48 -14.18 5.06
C ARG A 159 3.47 -13.11 5.48
N ARG A 160 3.83 -12.22 6.40
CA ARG A 160 2.96 -11.11 6.81
C ARG A 160 2.74 -10.12 5.68
N ASP A 161 3.78 -9.78 4.92
CA ASP A 161 3.67 -8.90 3.76
C ASP A 161 2.74 -9.49 2.69
N VAL A 162 2.90 -10.78 2.38
CA VAL A 162 2.04 -11.47 1.40
C VAL A 162 0.59 -11.57 1.89
N ASP A 163 0.36 -11.81 3.19
CA ASP A 163 -0.99 -11.78 3.76
C ASP A 163 -1.66 -10.41 3.60
N VAL A 164 -0.95 -9.34 3.91
CA VAL A 164 -1.47 -7.98 3.76
C VAL A 164 -1.64 -7.60 2.30
N PHE A 165 -0.75 -8.05 1.41
CA PHE A 165 -0.92 -7.89 -0.04
C PHE A 165 -2.21 -8.53 -0.53
N ILE A 166 -2.50 -9.78 -0.13
CA ILE A 166 -3.75 -10.44 -0.49
C ILE A 166 -4.94 -9.66 0.07
N ARG A 167 -4.92 -9.28 1.36
CA ARG A 167 -5.98 -8.50 2.01
C ARG A 167 -6.13 -7.06 1.49
N THR A 168 -5.18 -6.59 0.68
CA THR A 168 -5.28 -5.29 0.01
C THR A 168 -6.18 -5.37 -1.23
N TYR A 169 -6.29 -6.54 -1.87
CA TYR A 169 -6.94 -6.68 -3.18
C TYR A 169 -7.99 -7.79 -3.28
N ALA A 170 -7.99 -8.74 -2.35
CA ALA A 170 -8.99 -9.80 -2.27
C ALA A 170 -9.97 -9.51 -1.11
N PRO A 171 -11.29 -9.65 -1.33
CA PRO A 171 -12.29 -9.47 -0.28
C PRO A 171 -12.02 -10.36 0.93
N ALA A 172 -12.29 -9.85 2.13
CA ALA A 172 -12.25 -10.66 3.33
C ALA A 172 -13.31 -11.77 3.25
N GLN A 173 -12.87 -13.02 3.39
CA GLN A 173 -13.81 -14.10 3.66
C GLN A 173 -14.47 -13.85 5.02
N ALA A 174 -15.80 -13.97 5.09
CA ALA A 174 -16.57 -13.91 6.33
C ALA A 174 -16.11 -15.03 7.29
N LYS A 175 -15.10 -14.76 8.11
CA LYS A 175 -14.69 -15.63 9.20
C LYS A 175 -15.27 -15.11 10.50
N ARG A 176 -15.95 -16.00 11.23
CA ARG A 176 -16.57 -15.74 12.55
C ARG A 176 -15.59 -15.31 13.66
N GLU A 177 -14.27 -15.42 13.44
CA GLU A 177 -13.24 -15.29 14.50
C GLU A 177 -12.36 -14.03 14.39
N ARG A 178 -12.62 -13.12 13.44
CA ARG A 178 -11.83 -11.87 13.33
C ARG A 178 -12.45 -10.76 14.18
N PRO A 179 -11.64 -9.90 14.83
CA PRO A 179 -12.13 -8.67 15.43
C PRO A 179 -12.95 -7.87 14.40
N VAL A 180 -14.05 -7.24 14.81
CA VAL A 180 -14.95 -6.49 13.89
C VAL A 180 -14.18 -5.46 13.08
N GLU A 181 -13.16 -4.84 13.68
CA GLU A 181 -12.27 -3.89 13.02
C GLU A 181 -11.47 -4.51 11.85
N ASP A 182 -11.11 -5.79 11.92
CA ASP A 182 -10.42 -6.53 10.86
C ASP A 182 -11.35 -7.08 9.77
N THR A 183 -12.64 -6.78 9.85
CA THR A 183 -13.66 -7.14 8.85
C THR A 183 -13.79 -6.09 7.75
N PHE A 184 -13.28 -4.88 7.96
CA PHE A 184 -13.31 -3.84 6.93
C PHE A 184 -12.23 -4.11 5.88
N ASP A 185 -12.68 -4.25 4.64
CA ASP A 185 -11.79 -4.45 3.50
C ASP A 185 -10.96 -3.20 3.21
N CYS A 186 -9.82 -3.44 2.57
CA CYS A 186 -9.06 -2.37 1.95
C CYS A 186 -9.89 -1.80 0.78
N PRO A 187 -9.95 -0.48 0.58
CA PRO A 187 -10.71 0.08 -0.55
C PRO A 187 -10.18 -0.40 -1.91
N LEU A 188 -8.89 -0.78 -2.02
CA LEU A 188 -8.33 -1.34 -3.26
C LEU A 188 -8.92 -2.71 -3.67
N VAL A 189 -9.71 -3.36 -2.81
CA VAL A 189 -10.51 -4.54 -3.17
C VAL A 189 -11.50 -4.22 -4.29
N GLU A 190 -12.04 -3.00 -4.34
CA GLU A 190 -12.99 -2.57 -5.39
C GLU A 190 -12.41 -2.62 -6.80
N LEU A 191 -11.08 -2.55 -6.93
CA LEU A 191 -10.41 -2.63 -8.23
C LEU A 191 -10.53 -4.01 -8.87
N GLY A 192 -10.91 -5.04 -8.08
CA GLY A 192 -11.08 -6.41 -8.55
C GLY A 192 -9.81 -6.99 -9.15
N LEU A 193 -8.63 -6.57 -8.68
CA LEU A 193 -7.32 -6.94 -9.25
C LEU A 193 -6.85 -8.34 -8.86
N LEU A 194 -7.35 -8.87 -7.74
CA LEU A 194 -6.98 -10.19 -7.22
C LEU A 194 -8.24 -10.97 -6.84
N ILE A 195 -8.37 -12.18 -7.37
CA ILE A 195 -9.53 -13.06 -7.15
C ILE A 195 -9.04 -14.35 -6.50
N GLU A 196 -9.74 -14.79 -5.46
CA GLU A 196 -9.55 -16.15 -4.92
C GLU A 196 -10.39 -17.13 -5.74
N THR A 197 -9.73 -17.97 -6.55
CA THR A 197 -10.43 -18.93 -7.43
C THR A 197 -10.85 -20.19 -6.69
N GLU A 198 -10.02 -20.60 -5.74
CA GLU A 198 -10.23 -21.73 -4.83
C GLU A 198 -9.67 -21.32 -3.47
N ARG A 199 -10.07 -22.00 -2.39
CA ARG A 199 -9.60 -21.64 -1.05
C ARG A 199 -8.07 -21.64 -0.97
N GLY A 200 -7.49 -20.48 -0.69
CA GLY A 200 -6.05 -20.26 -0.59
C GLY A 200 -5.32 -20.09 -1.91
N VAL A 201 -6.03 -20.07 -3.04
CA VAL A 201 -5.46 -19.94 -4.38
C VAL A 201 -5.94 -18.65 -5.03
N TYR A 202 -5.00 -17.79 -5.36
CA TYR A 202 -5.25 -16.43 -5.84
C TYR A 202 -4.83 -16.29 -7.30
N ARG A 203 -5.56 -15.45 -8.04
CA ARG A 203 -5.27 -15.14 -9.44
C ARG A 203 -5.41 -13.64 -9.71
N PHE A 204 -4.48 -13.08 -10.45
CA PHE A 204 -4.59 -11.71 -10.97
C PHE A 204 -5.69 -11.61 -12.01
N ALA A 205 -6.61 -10.65 -11.85
CA ALA A 205 -7.73 -10.47 -12.76
C ALA A 205 -7.32 -9.76 -14.05
N ARG A 206 -7.15 -10.55 -15.12
CA ARG A 206 -6.93 -10.05 -16.48
C ARG A 206 -8.27 -9.75 -17.17
N GLY A 207 -8.27 -8.78 -18.08
CA GLY A 207 -9.47 -8.35 -18.81
C GLY A 207 -9.82 -6.87 -18.57
N PRO A 208 -10.94 -6.40 -19.16
CA PRO A 208 -11.37 -5.01 -19.10
C PRO A 208 -11.44 -4.47 -17.67
N LYS A 209 -11.16 -3.17 -17.51
CA LYS A 209 -11.24 -2.43 -16.25
C LYS A 209 -12.16 -1.23 -16.43
N PRO A 210 -13.49 -1.43 -16.40
CA PRO A 210 -14.46 -0.37 -16.71
C PRO A 210 -14.44 0.79 -15.69
N THR A 211 -13.90 0.56 -14.49
CA THR A 211 -13.74 1.59 -13.45
C THR A 211 -12.43 2.38 -13.57
N LEU A 212 -11.55 2.05 -14.52
CA LEU A 212 -10.29 2.79 -14.75
C LEU A 212 -10.55 3.96 -15.70
N PRO A 213 -10.49 5.22 -15.23
CA PRO A 213 -10.72 6.36 -16.10
C PRO A 213 -9.54 6.58 -17.06
N ASP A 214 -9.84 6.99 -18.29
CA ASP A 214 -8.83 7.24 -19.34
C ASP A 214 -7.77 8.26 -18.91
N GLY A 215 -8.17 9.30 -18.15
CA GLY A 215 -7.23 10.30 -17.63
C GLY A 215 -6.20 9.72 -16.66
N ILE A 216 -6.62 8.78 -15.80
CA ILE A 216 -5.71 8.08 -14.89
C ILE A 216 -4.79 7.16 -15.67
N PHE A 217 -5.32 6.41 -16.64
CA PHE A 217 -4.52 5.58 -17.52
C PHE A 217 -3.46 6.40 -18.28
N ALA A 218 -3.86 7.50 -18.92
CA ALA A 218 -2.96 8.39 -19.65
C ALA A 218 -1.87 8.97 -18.74
N SER A 219 -2.21 9.34 -17.50
CA SER A 219 -1.23 9.86 -16.53
C SER A 219 -0.14 8.85 -16.15
N ALA A 220 -0.41 7.54 -16.29
CA ALA A 220 0.55 6.48 -15.97
C ALA A 220 1.56 6.20 -17.11
N LEU A 221 1.34 6.77 -18.30
CA LEU A 221 2.21 6.59 -19.47
C LEU A 221 3.30 7.66 -19.61
N ILE A 222 3.22 8.74 -18.82
CA ILE A 222 4.13 9.88 -18.82
C ILE A 222 5.10 9.77 -17.65
#